data_AF-A0AAU5XXG8-F1
#
_entry.id   AF-A0AAU5XXG8-F1
#
_cell.length_a   1.000
_cell.length_b   1.000
_cell.length_c   1.000
_cell.angle_alpha   90.00
_cell.angle_beta   90.00
_cell.angle_gamma   90.00
#
_symmetry.space_group_name_H-M   'P 1'
#
loop_
_entity.id
_entity.type
_entity.pdbx_description
1 polymer ?
#
loop_
_entity_poly.entity_id
_entity_poly.type
_entity_poly.pdbx_seq_one_letter_code
_entity_poly.pdbx_strand_id
1 'polypeptide(L)'
;MDIAADAGRVRVHEPVPNVPSGAEALFSGYVGRLTSTTVLRMGLNCVLLALGVVLVVTDRRGSALAYFYFAVFGSSLAMWIYTMSVYQRLRRHFGEPYHRLDVAPDGLLAKGSRVGVRLPDGRWLRTRLPGGAKVQLAGERRLWVLGTGGRVFVRLPGAMWVRAGRIEDAPIAGATPVELVSRRPTPPRLDPVLAAQRAFQVRRTLVSAVAFLVIGAAGFAIVSTLQGDPDGIAWPAAVGGVAGGSAVCVMLAVLMIVGVLRIRRPITEEIWVELRIALDTQFVPRTRGVVRLTGWALHPDGRQTRFRLVADISLAANVATTGQLWLLGYPRPGKPTKAGLPGYPYAGSFRLA
;
A
#
# COMPACT_ATOMS: atom_id res chain seq x y z
N MET A 1 28.87 24.16 2.57
CA MET A 1 27.67 25.02 2.58
C MET A 1 27.32 25.25 1.11
N ASP A 2 26.63 24.28 0.50
CA ASP A 2 26.27 24.28 -0.93
C ASP A 2 24.75 24.09 -1.03
N ILE A 3 24.00 25.18 -0.83
CA ILE A 3 22.53 25.18 -0.88
C ILE A 3 22.04 25.58 -2.29
N ALA A 4 22.92 25.98 -3.20
CA ALA A 4 22.54 26.61 -4.46
C ALA A 4 22.31 25.66 -5.66
N ALA A 5 22.53 24.35 -5.54
CA ALA A 5 22.32 23.39 -6.65
C ALA A 5 21.08 22.47 -6.51
N ASP A 6 20.34 22.55 -5.39
CA ASP A 6 19.27 21.61 -5.03
C ASP A 6 17.84 22.20 -5.18
N ALA A 7 17.71 23.40 -5.75
CA ALA A 7 16.49 24.22 -5.77
C ALA A 7 15.32 23.66 -6.63
N GLY A 8 15.43 22.46 -7.19
CA GLY A 8 14.43 21.86 -8.07
C GLY A 8 13.98 20.44 -7.72
N ARG A 9 14.48 19.83 -6.63
CA ARG A 9 14.19 18.42 -6.31
C ARG A 9 13.31 18.31 -5.07
N VAL A 10 12.13 17.71 -5.22
CA VAL A 10 11.28 17.28 -4.11
C VAL A 10 12.10 16.34 -3.21
N ARG A 11 12.41 16.77 -1.98
CA ARG A 11 13.21 15.99 -1.04
C ARG A 11 12.39 14.85 -0.49
N VAL A 12 13.03 13.70 -0.35
CA VAL A 12 12.41 12.48 0.16
C VAL A 12 13.35 11.75 1.10
N HIS A 13 12.75 10.97 1.99
CA HIS A 13 13.45 10.05 2.87
C HIS A 13 14.09 8.94 2.05
N GLU A 14 15.38 8.73 2.22
CA GLU A 14 16.14 7.66 1.59
C GLU A 14 16.90 6.87 2.65
N PRO A 15 17.09 5.55 2.45
CA PRO A 15 18.01 4.77 3.27
C PRO A 15 19.41 5.40 3.28
N VAL A 16 20.05 5.42 4.44
CA VAL A 16 21.44 5.88 4.55
C VAL A 16 22.36 4.79 3.98
N PRO A 17 23.21 5.11 2.98
CA PRO A 17 24.19 4.15 2.47
C PRO A 17 25.08 3.61 3.58
N ASN A 18 25.47 2.34 3.48
CA ASN A 18 26.42 1.68 4.39
C ASN A 18 25.99 1.57 5.86
N VAL A 19 24.77 1.99 6.21
CA VAL A 19 24.20 1.78 7.53
C VAL A 19 23.32 0.52 7.48
N PRO A 20 23.48 -0.42 8.44
CA PRO A 20 22.61 -1.58 8.53
C PRO A 20 21.14 -1.17 8.57
N SER A 21 20.30 -1.82 7.78
CA SER A 21 18.89 -1.44 7.65
C SER A 21 18.13 -1.49 8.99
N GLY A 22 18.54 -2.37 9.93
CA GLY A 22 17.99 -2.44 11.28
C GLY A 22 18.35 -1.25 12.19
N ALA A 23 19.44 -0.54 11.90
CA ALA A 23 19.86 0.65 12.65
C ALA A 23 19.05 1.90 12.28
N GLU A 24 18.37 1.91 11.13
CA GLU A 24 17.43 2.96 10.75
C GLU A 24 16.18 2.91 11.64
N ALA A 25 16.13 3.74 12.69
CA ALA A 25 15.07 3.73 13.71
C ALA A 25 13.64 3.81 13.13
N LEU A 26 13.44 4.60 12.07
CA LEU A 26 12.14 4.70 11.40
C LEU A 26 11.74 3.40 10.70
N PHE A 27 12.69 2.75 10.04
CA PHE A 27 12.43 1.51 9.31
C PHE A 27 12.27 0.31 10.25
N SER A 28 13.18 0.15 11.21
CA SER A 28 13.10 -0.93 12.20
C SER A 28 11.86 -0.80 13.09
N GLY A 29 11.52 0.42 13.51
CA GLY A 29 10.27 0.72 14.22
C GLY A 29 9.02 0.39 13.40
N TYR A 30 9.01 0.75 12.11
CA TYR A 30 7.92 0.39 11.19
C TYR A 30 7.74 -1.13 11.07
N VAL A 31 8.82 -1.87 10.79
CA VAL A 31 8.76 -3.34 10.65
C VAL A 31 8.39 -4.02 11.96
N GLY A 32 8.86 -3.52 13.11
CA GLY A 32 8.48 -4.00 14.43
C GLY A 32 6.97 -3.88 14.67
N ARG A 33 6.37 -2.72 14.32
CA ARG A 33 4.91 -2.53 14.42
C ARG A 33 4.13 -3.38 13.42
N LEU A 34 4.63 -3.55 12.19
CA LEU A 34 4.02 -4.46 11.23
C LEU A 34 3.96 -5.89 11.76
N THR A 35 5.04 -6.33 12.40
CA THR A 35 5.15 -7.67 13.00
C THR A 35 4.13 -7.83 14.13
N SER A 36 4.13 -6.92 15.10
CA SER A 36 3.19 -6.94 16.23
C SER A 36 1.72 -6.90 15.76
N THR A 37 1.37 -6.03 14.81
CA THR A 37 0.02 -5.95 14.26
C THR A 37 -0.38 -7.24 13.54
N THR A 38 0.57 -7.89 12.86
CA THR A 38 0.33 -9.15 12.16
C THR A 38 0.07 -10.28 13.14
N VAL A 39 0.85 -10.37 14.22
CA VAL A 39 0.63 -11.36 15.30
C VAL A 39 -0.74 -11.18 15.94
N LEU A 40 -1.15 -9.94 16.26
CA LEU A 40 -2.48 -9.67 16.80
C LEU A 40 -3.60 -10.14 15.86
N ARG A 41 -3.46 -9.86 14.56
CA ARG A 41 -4.43 -10.31 13.56
C ARG A 41 -4.45 -11.83 13.42
N MET A 42 -3.29 -12.49 13.46
CA MET A 42 -3.23 -13.96 13.47
C MET A 42 -3.97 -14.51 14.68
N GLY A 43 -3.72 -13.99 15.89
CA GLY A 43 -4.42 -14.40 17.11
C GLY A 43 -5.93 -14.27 16.98
N LEU A 44 -6.42 -13.12 16.51
CA LEU A 44 -7.86 -12.93 16.26
C LEU A 44 -8.43 -13.92 15.24
N ASN A 45 -7.72 -14.17 14.13
CA ASN A 45 -8.16 -15.14 13.12
C ASN A 45 -8.13 -16.58 13.67
N CYS A 46 -7.16 -16.93 14.52
CA CYS A 46 -7.12 -18.22 15.20
C CYS A 46 -8.32 -18.39 16.15
N VAL A 47 -8.67 -17.37 16.94
CA VAL A 47 -9.84 -17.42 17.84
C VAL A 47 -11.13 -17.58 17.04
N LEU A 48 -11.30 -16.82 15.95
CA LEU A 48 -12.48 -16.93 15.09
C LEU A 48 -12.53 -18.29 14.38
N LEU A 49 -11.39 -18.80 13.91
CA LEU A 49 -11.30 -20.14 13.33
C LEU A 49 -11.66 -21.23 14.36
N ALA A 50 -11.16 -21.10 15.60
CA ALA A 50 -11.47 -22.03 16.69
C ALA A 50 -12.96 -22.00 17.05
N LEU A 51 -13.60 -20.82 17.04
CA LEU A 51 -15.06 -20.70 17.17
C LEU A 51 -15.77 -21.47 16.04
N GLY A 52 -15.27 -21.37 14.80
CA GLY A 52 -15.74 -22.19 13.69
C GLY A 52 -15.62 -23.70 13.96
N VAL A 53 -14.49 -24.16 14.51
CA VAL A 53 -14.28 -25.57 14.89
C VAL A 53 -15.21 -26.00 16.01
N VAL A 54 -15.37 -25.18 17.06
CA VAL A 54 -16.33 -25.44 18.14
C VAL A 54 -17.72 -25.58 17.57
N LEU A 55 -18.14 -24.68 16.66
CA LEU A 55 -19.42 -24.80 15.97
C LEU A 55 -19.55 -26.13 15.22
N VAL A 56 -18.51 -26.63 14.53
CA VAL A 56 -18.55 -27.98 13.92
C VAL A 56 -18.75 -29.08 14.97
N VAL A 57 -18.06 -29.00 16.11
CA VAL A 57 -18.03 -30.07 17.12
C VAL A 57 -19.28 -30.08 17.99
N THR A 58 -19.77 -28.91 18.40
CA THR A 58 -20.96 -28.76 19.26
C THR A 58 -22.25 -28.89 18.48
N ASP A 59 -22.23 -28.50 17.21
CA ASP A 59 -23.39 -28.66 16.35
C ASP A 59 -23.41 -30.08 15.78
N ARG A 60 -24.27 -30.94 16.32
CA ARG A 60 -24.40 -32.34 15.86
C ARG A 60 -24.83 -32.46 14.39
N ARG A 61 -25.17 -31.36 13.70
CA ARG A 61 -25.72 -31.35 12.34
C ARG A 61 -25.25 -30.14 11.50
N GLY A 62 -24.00 -30.18 11.04
CA GLY A 62 -23.59 -29.65 9.72
C GLY A 62 -23.85 -28.17 9.38
N SER A 63 -23.74 -27.23 10.31
CA SER A 63 -23.97 -25.80 10.02
C SER A 63 -23.03 -25.18 8.98
N ALA A 64 -23.63 -24.55 7.96
CA ALA A 64 -22.91 -23.77 6.92
C ALA A 64 -22.06 -22.63 7.49
N LEU A 65 -22.41 -22.13 8.69
CA LEU A 65 -21.66 -21.09 9.37
C LEU A 65 -20.23 -21.55 9.68
N ALA A 66 -20.04 -22.80 10.10
CA ALA A 66 -18.72 -23.32 10.44
C ALA A 66 -17.80 -23.38 9.21
N TYR A 67 -18.34 -23.79 8.05
CA TYR A 67 -17.61 -23.79 6.78
C TYR A 67 -17.26 -22.38 6.31
N PHE A 68 -18.17 -21.42 6.49
CA PHE A 68 -17.89 -20.01 6.20
C PHE A 68 -16.73 -19.49 7.06
N TYR A 69 -16.76 -19.76 8.37
CA TYR A 69 -15.67 -19.39 9.28
C TYR A 69 -14.35 -20.03 8.87
N PHE A 70 -14.36 -21.31 8.52
CA PHE A 70 -13.16 -22.02 8.08
C PHE A 70 -12.60 -21.43 6.78
N ALA A 71 -13.44 -21.21 5.77
CA ALA A 71 -13.02 -20.65 4.49
C ALA A 71 -12.47 -19.23 4.65
N VAL A 72 -13.19 -18.35 5.35
CA VAL A 72 -12.83 -16.94 5.48
C VAL A 72 -11.64 -16.74 6.42
N PHE A 73 -11.73 -17.24 7.65
CA PHE A 73 -10.69 -17.03 8.66
C PHE A 73 -9.49 -17.95 8.45
N GLY A 74 -9.66 -19.15 7.89
CA GLY A 74 -8.55 -20.00 7.47
C GLY A 74 -7.74 -19.38 6.33
N SER A 75 -8.41 -18.86 5.28
CA SER A 75 -7.72 -18.15 4.18
C SER A 75 -7.04 -16.87 4.67
N SER A 76 -7.71 -16.10 5.53
CA SER A 76 -7.13 -14.90 6.15
C SER A 76 -5.93 -15.26 7.02
N LEU A 77 -6.00 -16.31 7.84
CA LEU A 77 -4.90 -16.81 8.65
C LEU A 77 -3.71 -17.23 7.77
N ALA A 78 -3.94 -18.00 6.70
CA ALA A 78 -2.91 -18.38 5.75
C ALA A 78 -2.21 -17.16 5.11
N MET A 79 -2.98 -16.14 4.74
CA MET A 79 -2.44 -14.87 4.24
C MET A 79 -1.59 -14.15 5.30
N TRP A 80 -1.99 -14.15 6.57
CA TRP A 80 -1.22 -13.55 7.66
C TRP A 80 0.06 -14.34 7.97
N ILE A 81 0.02 -15.68 7.94
CA ILE A 81 1.19 -16.55 8.06
C ILE A 81 2.19 -16.23 6.93
N TYR A 82 1.70 -16.16 5.68
CA TYR A 82 2.54 -15.77 4.55
C TYR A 82 3.17 -14.39 4.77
N THR A 83 2.38 -13.40 5.20
CA THR A 83 2.85 -12.05 5.49
C THR A 83 3.94 -12.04 6.58
N MET A 84 3.73 -12.80 7.66
CA MET A 84 4.70 -12.95 8.74
C MET A 84 6.01 -13.59 8.24
N SER A 85 5.92 -14.62 7.39
CA SER A 85 7.10 -15.25 6.78
C SER A 85 7.93 -14.26 5.95
N VAL A 86 7.28 -13.28 5.32
CA VAL A 86 7.96 -12.22 4.54
C VAL A 86 8.65 -11.24 5.49
N TYR A 87 8.02 -10.85 6.59
CA TYR A 87 8.62 -9.96 7.59
C TYR A 87 9.77 -10.62 8.34
N GLN A 88 9.67 -11.91 8.68
CA GLN A 88 10.78 -12.66 9.26
C GLN A 88 11.98 -12.70 8.30
N ARG A 89 11.73 -12.96 7.00
CA ARG A 89 12.78 -12.91 5.98
C ARG A 89 13.40 -11.52 5.86
N LEU A 90 12.60 -10.47 5.89
CA LEU A 90 13.10 -9.10 5.89
C LEU A 90 13.99 -8.81 7.10
N ARG A 91 13.58 -9.25 8.30
CA ARG A 91 14.35 -9.07 9.54
C ARG A 91 15.71 -9.77 9.51
N ARG A 92 15.87 -10.86 8.76
CA ARG A 92 17.18 -11.52 8.60
C ARG A 92 18.21 -10.61 7.92
N HIS A 93 17.77 -9.66 7.11
CA HIS A 93 18.64 -8.70 6.44
C HIS A 93 18.84 -7.39 7.24
N PHE A 94 18.41 -7.31 8.51
CA PHE A 94 18.59 -6.09 9.31
C PHE A 94 20.05 -5.74 9.59
N GLY A 95 20.94 -6.74 9.59
CA GLY A 95 22.39 -6.51 9.68
C GLY A 95 23.03 -6.02 8.38
N GLU A 96 22.31 -6.07 7.26
CA GLU A 96 22.83 -5.68 5.95
C GLU A 96 22.46 -4.23 5.61
N PRO A 97 23.36 -3.48 4.96
CA PRO A 97 23.05 -2.15 4.45
C PRO A 97 22.19 -2.21 3.19
N TYR A 98 21.51 -1.10 2.89
CA TYR A 98 20.89 -0.93 1.59
C TYR A 98 21.95 -0.59 0.53
N HIS A 99 21.90 -1.26 -0.61
CA HIS A 99 22.70 -0.95 -1.78
C HIS A 99 21.88 -0.10 -2.74
N ARG A 100 22.43 1.07 -3.10
CA ARG A 100 21.84 1.92 -4.14
C ARG A 100 22.05 1.27 -5.50
N LEU A 101 20.99 1.17 -6.27
CA LEU A 101 21.01 0.72 -7.65
C LEU A 101 20.48 1.84 -8.55
N ASP A 102 21.39 2.41 -9.35
CA ASP A 102 21.03 3.32 -10.43
C ASP A 102 20.72 2.50 -11.69
N VAL A 103 19.61 2.81 -12.35
CA VAL A 103 19.03 2.04 -13.44
C VAL A 103 19.41 2.68 -14.76
N ALA A 104 20.08 1.92 -15.61
CA ALA A 104 20.42 2.37 -16.96
C ALA A 104 19.16 2.74 -17.78
N PRO A 105 19.28 3.61 -18.80
CA PRO A 105 18.14 4.00 -19.65
C PRO A 105 17.37 2.81 -20.26
N ASP A 106 18.12 1.82 -20.74
CA ASP A 106 17.63 0.54 -21.30
C ASP A 106 17.43 -0.56 -20.24
N GLY A 107 17.87 -0.31 -19.01
CA GLY A 107 17.87 -1.27 -17.90
C GLY A 107 16.54 -1.44 -17.18
N LEU A 108 15.42 -0.92 -17.70
CA LEU A 108 14.10 -1.01 -17.07
C LEU A 108 13.05 -1.60 -18.00
N LEU A 109 12.55 -2.79 -17.64
CA LEU A 109 11.51 -3.50 -18.39
C LEU A 109 10.25 -3.67 -17.53
N ALA A 110 9.08 -3.68 -18.14
CA ALA A 110 7.83 -3.97 -17.44
C ALA A 110 6.89 -4.91 -18.20
N LYS A 111 6.16 -5.73 -17.43
CA LYS A 111 5.03 -6.53 -17.88
C LYS A 111 3.91 -6.45 -16.84
N GLY A 112 2.92 -5.61 -17.10
CA GLY A 112 1.85 -5.31 -16.14
C GLY A 112 2.38 -4.64 -14.87
N SER A 113 2.26 -5.34 -13.73
CA SER A 113 2.80 -4.93 -12.42
C SER A 113 4.20 -5.49 -12.13
N ARG A 114 4.71 -6.40 -12.97
CA ARG A 114 6.07 -6.93 -12.84
C ARG A 114 7.03 -5.95 -13.50
N VAL A 115 8.12 -5.66 -12.80
CA VAL A 115 9.20 -4.77 -13.26
C VAL A 115 10.50 -5.54 -13.16
N GLY A 116 11.30 -5.47 -14.23
CA GLY A 116 12.64 -6.01 -14.32
C GLY A 116 13.63 -4.87 -14.39
N VAL A 117 14.66 -4.92 -13.55
CA VAL A 117 15.75 -3.94 -13.52
C VAL A 117 17.05 -4.67 -13.81
N ARG A 118 17.80 -4.21 -14.81
CA ARG A 118 19.10 -4.76 -15.15
C ARG A 118 20.12 -4.38 -14.08
N LEU A 119 20.83 -5.36 -13.57
CA LEU A 119 21.92 -5.20 -12.63
C LEU A 119 23.25 -4.97 -13.39
N PRO A 120 24.26 -4.35 -12.75
CA PRO A 120 25.58 -4.14 -13.37
C PRO A 120 26.27 -5.43 -13.81
N ASP A 121 25.98 -6.55 -13.15
CA ASP A 121 26.50 -7.88 -13.47
C ASP A 121 25.76 -8.57 -14.64
N GLY A 122 24.80 -7.88 -15.27
CA GLY A 122 24.01 -8.40 -16.39
C GLY A 122 22.75 -9.17 -16.00
N ARG A 123 22.58 -9.54 -14.72
CA ARG A 123 21.37 -10.21 -14.23
C ARG A 123 20.20 -9.23 -14.10
N TRP A 124 19.01 -9.77 -13.79
CA TRP A 124 17.77 -9.03 -13.74
C TRP A 124 17.10 -9.14 -12.36
N LEU A 125 16.95 -8.00 -11.69
CA LEU A 125 16.11 -7.85 -10.53
C LEU A 125 14.64 -7.79 -10.95
N ARG A 126 13.87 -8.82 -10.62
CA ARG A 126 12.43 -8.91 -10.85
C ARG A 126 11.65 -8.61 -9.58
N THR A 127 10.72 -7.67 -9.65
CA THR A 127 9.86 -7.27 -8.53
C THR A 127 8.45 -6.93 -9.00
N ARG A 128 7.51 -6.80 -8.06
CA ARG A 128 6.14 -6.33 -8.34
C ARG A 128 5.95 -4.93 -7.77
N LEU A 129 5.70 -3.96 -8.64
CA LEU A 129 5.43 -2.57 -8.27
C LEU A 129 4.00 -2.16 -8.68
N PRO A 130 3.25 -1.46 -7.80
CA PRO A 130 1.99 -0.85 -8.18
C PRO A 130 2.22 0.26 -9.22
N GLY A 131 1.16 0.68 -9.92
CA GLY A 131 1.23 1.60 -11.05
C GLY A 131 2.03 2.88 -10.75
N GLY A 132 1.69 3.59 -9.67
CA GLY A 132 2.39 4.82 -9.30
C GLY A 132 3.87 4.59 -8.97
N ALA A 133 4.20 3.53 -8.24
CA ALA A 133 5.60 3.18 -7.93
C ALA A 133 6.41 2.81 -9.18
N LYS A 134 5.78 2.18 -10.18
CA LYS A 134 6.43 1.88 -11.45
C LYS A 134 6.78 3.15 -12.22
N VAL A 135 5.84 4.10 -12.30
CA VAL A 135 6.07 5.41 -12.95
C VAL A 135 7.09 6.24 -12.18
N GLN A 136 7.06 6.19 -10.84
CA GLN A 136 8.09 6.81 -9.99
C GLN A 136 9.48 6.24 -10.32
N LEU A 137 9.62 4.91 -10.41
CA LEU A 137 10.89 4.28 -10.77
C LEU A 137 11.32 4.64 -12.21
N ALA A 138 10.38 4.74 -13.13
CA ALA A 138 10.64 5.14 -14.51
C ALA A 138 11.25 6.55 -14.61
N GLY A 139 10.88 7.46 -13.70
CA GLY A 139 11.45 8.80 -13.61
C GLY A 139 12.71 8.90 -12.75
N GLU A 140 12.75 8.25 -11.58
CA GLU A 140 13.92 8.32 -10.68
C GLU A 140 15.11 7.52 -11.19
N ARG A 141 14.85 6.44 -11.95
CA ARG A 141 15.86 5.48 -12.41
C ARG A 141 16.80 5.05 -11.29
N ARG A 142 16.24 4.89 -10.10
CA ARG A 142 16.98 4.54 -8.89
C ARG A 142 16.10 3.82 -7.89
N LEU A 143 16.67 2.81 -7.25
CA LEU A 143 16.05 2.08 -6.16
C LEU A 143 17.11 1.60 -5.17
N TRP A 144 16.66 1.13 -4.02
CA TRP A 144 17.52 0.55 -2.99
C TRP A 144 17.22 -0.95 -2.88
N VAL A 145 18.27 -1.75 -2.82
CA VAL A 145 18.21 -3.22 -2.68
C VAL A 145 18.77 -3.61 -1.32
N LEU A 146 18.11 -4.55 -0.66
CA LEU A 146 18.52 -5.15 0.61
C LEU A 146 18.57 -6.67 0.43
N GLY A 147 19.68 -7.30 0.79
CA GLY A 147 19.97 -8.68 0.43
C GLY A 147 21.00 -8.80 -0.69
N THR A 148 21.92 -9.75 -0.57
CA THR A 148 22.93 -10.08 -1.60
C THR A 148 22.64 -11.37 -2.37
N GLY A 149 21.67 -12.18 -1.91
CA GLY A 149 21.31 -13.45 -2.53
C GLY A 149 20.29 -13.32 -3.68
N GLY A 150 19.83 -14.46 -4.20
CA GLY A 150 18.83 -14.51 -5.28
C GLY A 150 17.43 -14.00 -4.88
N ARG A 151 17.16 -13.82 -3.58
CA ARG A 151 15.92 -13.21 -3.05
C ARG A 151 16.30 -11.96 -2.29
N VAL A 152 15.73 -10.83 -2.67
CA VAL A 152 16.08 -9.52 -2.12
C VAL A 152 14.83 -8.73 -1.78
N PHE A 153 15.00 -7.62 -1.08
CA PHE A 153 13.96 -6.64 -0.84
C PHE A 153 14.33 -5.33 -1.54
N VAL A 154 13.35 -4.69 -2.15
CA VAL A 154 13.53 -3.44 -2.89
C VAL A 154 12.68 -2.33 -2.28
N ARG A 155 13.24 -1.13 -2.27
CA ARG A 155 12.63 0.08 -1.72
C ARG A 155 12.86 1.23 -2.71
N LEU A 156 11.82 2.01 -2.98
CA LEU A 156 11.94 3.22 -3.81
C LEU A 156 12.26 4.44 -2.93
N PRO A 157 12.82 5.52 -3.50
CA PRO A 157 12.96 6.79 -2.81
C PRO A 157 11.65 7.24 -2.16
N GLY A 158 11.71 7.69 -0.91
CA GLY A 158 10.57 8.11 -0.11
C GLY A 158 9.61 7.01 0.34
N ALA A 159 9.78 5.75 -0.08
CA ALA A 159 8.90 4.66 0.36
C ALA A 159 9.30 4.21 1.77
N MET A 160 8.34 3.93 2.65
CA MET A 160 8.62 3.17 3.90
C MET A 160 8.38 1.67 3.75
N TRP A 161 7.59 1.29 2.73
CA TRP A 161 7.33 -0.10 2.40
C TRP A 161 8.47 -0.69 1.56
N VAL A 162 8.64 -2.01 1.68
CA VAL A 162 9.55 -2.80 0.86
C VAL A 162 8.77 -3.80 0.01
N ARG A 163 9.36 -4.23 -1.12
CA ARG A 163 8.82 -5.29 -1.97
C ARG A 163 9.81 -6.42 -2.07
N ALA A 164 9.34 -7.64 -1.95
CA ALA A 164 10.16 -8.79 -2.28
C ALA A 164 10.47 -8.79 -3.78
N GLY A 165 11.74 -9.02 -4.11
CA GLY A 165 12.26 -9.20 -5.44
C GLY A 165 13.07 -10.49 -5.55
N ARG A 166 13.42 -10.85 -6.78
CA ARG A 166 14.32 -11.95 -7.10
C ARG A 166 15.33 -11.51 -8.13
N ILE A 167 16.55 -11.98 -8.00
CA ILE A 167 17.59 -11.82 -9.03
C ILE A 167 17.56 -13.08 -9.88
N GLU A 168 17.42 -12.90 -11.19
CA GLU A 168 17.34 -13.97 -12.18
C GLU A 168 18.22 -13.62 -13.38
N ASP A 169 18.72 -14.61 -14.10
CA ASP A 169 19.68 -14.36 -15.19
C ASP A 169 19.02 -13.79 -16.45
N ALA A 170 17.70 -13.97 -16.60
CA ALA A 170 16.96 -13.55 -17.78
C ALA A 170 15.95 -12.42 -17.52
N PRO A 171 15.76 -11.50 -18.48
CA PRO A 171 14.70 -10.50 -18.41
C PRO A 171 13.31 -11.13 -18.41
N ILE A 172 12.31 -10.38 -17.96
CA ILE A 172 10.92 -10.87 -17.93
C ILE A 172 10.45 -11.15 -19.37
N ALA A 173 10.04 -12.39 -19.64
CA ALA A 173 9.58 -12.80 -20.97
C ALA A 173 8.39 -11.94 -21.47
N GLY A 174 8.56 -11.32 -22.64
CA GLY A 174 7.58 -10.42 -23.26
C GLY A 174 7.36 -9.12 -22.48
N ALA A 175 8.34 -8.68 -21.70
CA ALA A 175 8.33 -7.33 -21.11
C ALA A 175 8.82 -6.30 -22.11
N THR A 176 8.28 -5.10 -22.02
CA THR A 176 8.65 -3.97 -22.88
C THR A 176 9.52 -2.98 -22.13
N PRO A 177 10.42 -2.25 -22.81
CA PRO A 177 11.12 -1.12 -22.22
C PRO A 177 10.14 -0.11 -21.61
N VAL A 178 10.52 0.44 -20.46
CA VAL A 178 9.76 1.51 -19.81
C VAL A 178 10.37 2.83 -20.22
N GLU A 179 9.55 3.74 -20.73
CA GLU A 179 9.98 5.08 -21.13
C GLU A 179 10.41 5.92 -19.92
N LEU A 180 11.35 6.83 -20.14
CA LEU A 180 11.80 7.78 -19.12
C LEU A 180 10.68 8.80 -18.87
N VAL A 181 10.34 9.00 -17.60
CA VAL A 181 9.32 9.97 -17.19
C VAL A 181 10.01 11.20 -16.63
N SER A 182 9.57 12.39 -17.07
CA SER A 182 10.13 13.65 -16.57
C SER A 182 10.00 13.76 -15.05
N ARG A 183 11.06 14.25 -14.41
CA ARG A 183 11.14 14.49 -12.97
C ARG A 183 10.80 15.91 -12.54
N ARG A 184 10.55 16.80 -13.51
CA ARG A 184 10.12 18.16 -13.20
C ARG A 184 8.74 18.12 -12.55
N PRO A 185 8.52 18.79 -11.41
CA PRO A 185 7.19 18.89 -10.81
C PRO A 185 6.19 19.42 -11.84
N THR A 186 5.22 18.60 -12.21
CA THR A 186 4.09 18.99 -13.05
C THR A 186 2.90 19.34 -12.18
N PRO A 187 1.96 20.17 -12.67
CA PRO A 187 0.65 20.37 -12.03
C PRO A 187 0.03 19.06 -11.53
N PRO A 188 -0.65 19.03 -10.38
CA PRO A 188 -1.24 17.80 -9.82
C PRO A 188 -2.15 17.06 -10.82
N ARG A 189 -2.91 17.79 -11.63
CA ARG A 189 -3.78 17.23 -12.67
C ARG A 189 -3.03 16.50 -13.79
N LEU A 190 -1.77 16.87 -14.04
CA LEU A 190 -0.90 16.32 -15.09
C LEU A 190 0.18 15.37 -14.53
N ASP A 191 0.21 15.14 -13.22
CA ASP A 191 1.22 14.29 -12.59
C ASP A 191 1.01 12.81 -13.02
N PRO A 192 1.98 12.23 -13.79
CA PRO A 192 1.83 10.88 -14.32
C PRO A 192 1.87 9.82 -13.21
N VAL A 193 2.55 10.10 -12.09
CA VAL A 193 2.62 9.18 -10.94
C VAL A 193 1.29 9.16 -10.21
N LEU A 194 0.67 10.32 -9.98
CA LEU A 194 -0.67 10.39 -9.40
C LEU A 194 -1.72 9.74 -10.31
N ALA A 195 -1.67 9.99 -11.61
CA ALA A 195 -2.56 9.38 -12.58
C ALA A 195 -2.43 7.84 -12.56
N ALA A 196 -1.21 7.32 -12.63
CA ALA A 196 -0.95 5.88 -12.58
C ALA A 196 -1.33 5.25 -11.24
N GLN A 197 -1.12 5.95 -10.12
CA GLN A 197 -1.53 5.48 -8.80
C GLN A 197 -3.05 5.38 -8.69
N ARG A 198 -3.78 6.39 -9.18
CA ARG A 198 -5.25 6.38 -9.20
C ARG A 198 -5.80 5.30 -10.11
N ALA A 199 -5.25 5.14 -11.31
CA ALA A 199 -5.63 4.06 -12.23
C ALA A 199 -5.41 2.68 -11.60
N PHE A 200 -4.27 2.49 -10.91
CA PHE A 200 -3.99 1.27 -10.16
C PHE A 200 -5.01 1.02 -9.04
N GLN A 201 -5.34 2.04 -8.25
CA GLN A 201 -6.34 1.94 -7.18
C GLN A 201 -7.72 1.60 -7.74
N VAL A 202 -8.15 2.30 -8.80
CA VAL A 202 -9.42 2.01 -9.49
C VAL A 202 -9.47 0.56 -9.96
N ARG A 203 -8.44 0.09 -10.68
CA ARG A 203 -8.40 -1.28 -11.18
C ARG A 203 -8.45 -2.30 -10.04
N ARG A 204 -7.66 -2.09 -8.99
CA ARG A 204 -7.62 -2.99 -7.83
C ARG A 204 -8.96 -3.05 -7.11
N THR A 205 -9.59 -1.89 -6.88
CA THR A 205 -10.89 -1.81 -6.22
C THR A 205 -11.98 -2.44 -7.07
N LEU A 206 -11.97 -2.25 -8.40
CA LEU A 206 -12.90 -2.92 -9.31
C LEU A 206 -12.72 -4.44 -9.31
N VAL A 207 -11.49 -4.95 -9.41
CA VAL A 207 -11.23 -6.40 -9.34
C VAL A 207 -11.72 -6.97 -8.01
N SER A 208 -11.51 -6.25 -6.91
CA SER A 208 -12.00 -6.68 -5.59
C SER A 208 -13.54 -6.66 -5.54
N ALA A 209 -14.18 -5.61 -6.07
CA ALA A 209 -15.64 -5.51 -6.13
C ALA A 209 -16.24 -6.65 -6.96
N VAL A 210 -15.67 -6.97 -8.13
CA VAL A 210 -16.11 -8.10 -8.95
C VAL A 210 -15.95 -9.42 -8.21
N ALA A 211 -14.83 -9.65 -7.53
CA ALA A 211 -14.65 -10.86 -6.73
C ALA A 211 -15.71 -11.00 -5.63
N PHE A 212 -16.02 -9.91 -4.92
CA PHE A 212 -17.08 -9.91 -3.90
C PHE A 212 -18.48 -10.12 -4.51
N LEU A 213 -18.77 -9.56 -5.68
CA LEU A 213 -20.03 -9.83 -6.40
C LEU A 213 -20.15 -11.29 -6.80
N VAL A 214 -19.10 -11.88 -7.36
CA VAL A 214 -19.09 -13.30 -7.78
C VAL A 214 -19.30 -14.21 -6.56
N ILE A 215 -18.60 -13.95 -5.46
CA ILE A 215 -18.78 -14.71 -4.20
C ILE A 215 -20.20 -14.55 -3.66
N GLY A 216 -20.73 -13.33 -3.63
CA GLY A 216 -22.10 -13.07 -3.17
C GLY A 216 -23.16 -13.73 -4.05
N ALA A 217 -23.03 -13.64 -5.37
CA ALA A 217 -23.95 -14.26 -6.32
C ALA A 217 -23.92 -15.78 -6.24
N ALA A 218 -22.72 -16.38 -6.12
CA ALA A 218 -22.58 -17.82 -5.91
C ALA A 218 -23.26 -18.26 -4.60
N GLY A 219 -23.10 -17.50 -3.52
CA GLY A 219 -23.77 -17.79 -2.26
C GLY A 219 -25.30 -17.68 -2.34
N PHE A 220 -25.84 -16.70 -3.07
CA PHE A 220 -27.29 -16.63 -3.33
C PHE A 220 -27.82 -17.78 -4.20
N ALA A 221 -27.05 -18.23 -5.20
CA ALA A 221 -27.42 -19.40 -6.00
C ALA A 221 -27.44 -20.70 -5.16
N ILE A 222 -26.52 -20.82 -4.20
CA ILE A 222 -26.52 -21.92 -3.23
C ILE A 222 -27.76 -21.82 -2.32
N VAL A 223 -28.13 -20.63 -1.86
CA VAL A 223 -29.36 -20.43 -1.08
C VAL A 223 -30.61 -20.83 -1.84
N SER A 224 -30.73 -20.45 -3.13
CA SER A 224 -31.92 -20.78 -3.93
C SER A 224 -32.04 -22.28 -4.22
N THR A 225 -30.91 -22.99 -4.37
CA THR A 225 -30.92 -24.45 -4.56
C THR A 225 -31.30 -25.18 -3.27
N LEU A 226 -30.83 -24.70 -2.11
CA LEU A 226 -31.20 -25.25 -0.80
C LEU A 226 -32.66 -24.99 -0.39
N GLN A 227 -33.28 -23.93 -0.90
CA GLN A 227 -34.69 -23.62 -0.65
C GLN A 227 -35.68 -24.46 -1.48
N GLY A 228 -35.22 -25.04 -2.60
CA GLY A 228 -36.04 -25.84 -3.51
C GLY A 228 -36.08 -27.34 -3.22
N ASP A 229 -35.41 -27.80 -2.16
CA ASP A 229 -35.34 -29.21 -1.76
C ASP A 229 -36.57 -29.59 -0.88
N PRO A 230 -37.55 -30.38 -1.41
CA PRO A 230 -38.79 -30.70 -0.71
C PRO A 230 -38.60 -31.66 0.47
N ASP A 231 -37.48 -32.40 0.52
CA ASP A 231 -37.14 -33.35 1.59
C ASP A 231 -36.32 -32.68 2.72
N GLY A 232 -36.30 -31.34 2.73
CA GLY A 232 -35.29 -30.43 3.27
C GLY A 232 -34.61 -30.79 4.60
N ILE A 233 -33.43 -31.40 4.48
CA ILE A 233 -32.42 -31.55 5.55
C ILE A 233 -31.66 -30.21 5.78
N ALA A 234 -31.83 -29.22 4.90
CA ALA A 234 -31.16 -27.92 4.97
C ALA A 234 -31.79 -26.98 6.02
N TRP A 235 -31.05 -26.72 7.10
CA TRP A 235 -31.54 -25.94 8.24
C TRP A 235 -31.73 -24.44 7.89
N PRO A 236 -32.86 -23.78 8.24
CA PRO A 236 -33.11 -22.37 7.94
C PRO A 236 -32.03 -21.42 8.47
N ALA A 237 -31.36 -21.78 9.57
CA ALA A 237 -30.24 -21.01 10.10
C ALA A 237 -29.00 -21.06 9.18
N ALA A 238 -28.73 -22.20 8.53
CA ALA A 238 -27.65 -22.34 7.57
C ALA A 238 -27.93 -21.55 6.28
N VAL A 239 -29.17 -21.66 5.78
CA VAL A 239 -29.65 -20.87 4.63
C VAL A 239 -29.58 -19.37 4.93
N GLY A 240 -30.02 -18.95 6.12
CA GLY A 240 -29.93 -17.56 6.59
C GLY A 240 -28.49 -17.06 6.73
N GLY A 241 -27.56 -17.90 7.21
CA GLY A 241 -26.15 -17.56 7.31
C GLY A 241 -25.48 -17.34 5.95
N VAL A 242 -25.73 -18.23 4.98
CA VAL A 242 -25.22 -18.08 3.61
C VAL A 242 -25.85 -16.87 2.92
N ALA A 243 -27.17 -16.66 3.07
CA ALA A 243 -27.86 -15.49 2.52
C ALA A 243 -27.32 -14.19 3.10
N GLY A 244 -27.14 -14.11 4.43
CA GLY A 244 -26.58 -12.95 5.12
C GLY A 244 -25.14 -12.65 4.70
N GLY A 245 -24.27 -13.66 4.64
CA GLY A 245 -22.89 -13.52 4.17
C GLY A 245 -22.81 -13.06 2.70
N SER A 246 -23.71 -13.58 1.86
CA SER A 246 -23.85 -13.19 0.45
C SER A 246 -24.29 -11.74 0.32
N ALA A 247 -25.30 -11.32 1.09
CA ALA A 247 -25.76 -9.94 1.13
C ALA A 247 -24.65 -8.97 1.55
N VAL A 248 -23.84 -9.33 2.56
CA VAL A 248 -22.68 -8.54 2.99
C VAL A 248 -21.63 -8.45 1.87
N CYS A 249 -21.35 -9.53 1.15
CA CYS A 249 -20.42 -9.51 0.02
C CYS A 249 -20.89 -8.57 -1.10
N VAL A 250 -22.17 -8.64 -1.46
CA VAL A 250 -22.78 -7.74 -2.46
C VAL A 250 -22.72 -6.29 -1.98
N MET A 251 -23.10 -6.02 -0.73
CA MET A 251 -23.02 -4.67 -0.14
C MET A 251 -21.59 -4.12 -0.18
N LEU A 252 -20.59 -4.91 0.22
CA LEU A 252 -19.18 -4.52 0.16
C LEU A 252 -18.74 -4.19 -1.27
N ALA A 253 -19.16 -4.97 -2.26
CA ALA A 253 -18.87 -4.69 -3.65
C ALA A 253 -19.49 -3.37 -4.12
N VAL A 254 -20.75 -3.11 -3.77
CA VAL A 254 -21.43 -1.83 -4.09
C VAL A 254 -20.68 -0.65 -3.45
N LEU A 255 -20.31 -0.76 -2.17
CA LEU A 255 -19.52 0.26 -1.48
C LEU A 255 -18.15 0.50 -2.16
N MET A 256 -17.50 -0.56 -2.65
CA MET A 256 -16.26 -0.45 -3.42
C MET A 256 -16.47 0.27 -4.77
N ILE A 257 -17.58 0.00 -5.48
CA ILE A 257 -17.93 0.69 -6.73
C ILE A 257 -18.17 2.19 -6.46
N VAL A 258 -18.90 2.54 -5.40
CA VAL A 258 -19.05 3.94 -4.96
C VAL A 258 -17.68 4.57 -4.65
N GLY A 259 -16.79 3.81 -4.01
CA GLY A 259 -15.40 4.21 -3.78
C GLY A 259 -14.64 4.52 -5.07
N VAL A 260 -14.82 3.69 -6.13
CA VAL A 260 -14.21 3.93 -7.45
C VAL A 260 -14.68 5.25 -8.04
N LEU A 261 -15.97 5.58 -7.94
CA LEU A 261 -16.49 6.87 -8.40
C LEU A 261 -15.83 8.05 -7.68
N ARG A 262 -15.58 7.92 -6.37
CA ARG A 262 -14.84 8.94 -5.60
C ARG A 262 -13.39 9.05 -6.04
N ILE A 263 -12.71 7.92 -6.28
CA ILE A 263 -11.31 7.91 -6.74
C ILE A 263 -11.18 8.49 -8.15
N ARG A 264 -12.18 8.31 -9.02
CA ARG A 264 -12.19 8.81 -10.41
C ARG A 264 -12.47 10.31 -10.54
N ARG A 265 -12.98 10.98 -9.51
CA ARG A 265 -13.20 12.44 -9.55
C ARG A 265 -11.95 13.19 -10.01
N PRO A 266 -12.03 14.05 -11.03
CA PRO A 266 -10.85 14.71 -11.59
C PRO A 266 -10.10 15.49 -10.50
N ILE A 267 -8.78 15.55 -10.64
CA ILE A 267 -7.95 16.48 -9.88
C ILE A 267 -8.04 17.78 -10.65
N THR A 268 -8.66 18.79 -10.06
CA THR A 268 -8.88 20.10 -10.70
C THR A 268 -7.78 21.09 -10.33
N GLU A 269 -6.95 20.74 -9.36
CA GLU A 269 -5.90 21.59 -8.83
C GLU A 269 -4.74 21.72 -9.83
N GLU A 270 -4.41 22.98 -10.16
CA GLU A 270 -3.36 23.30 -11.14
C GLU A 270 -1.99 23.51 -10.51
N ILE A 271 -1.94 23.76 -9.20
CA ILE A 271 -0.71 24.10 -8.49
C ILE A 271 -0.45 23.16 -7.32
N TRP A 272 0.83 22.89 -7.10
CA TRP A 272 1.34 22.33 -5.87
C TRP A 272 1.71 23.48 -4.93
N VAL A 273 1.25 23.42 -3.68
CA VAL A 273 1.62 24.39 -2.65
C VAL A 273 2.59 23.73 -1.69
N GLU A 274 3.84 24.18 -1.67
CA GLU A 274 4.84 23.73 -0.70
C GLU A 274 4.59 24.37 0.66
N LEU A 275 4.59 23.56 1.71
CA LEU A 275 4.55 23.99 3.10
C LEU A 275 5.81 23.49 3.80
N ARG A 276 6.44 24.36 4.58
CA ARG A 276 7.48 23.95 5.53
C ARG A 276 6.81 23.62 6.85
N ILE A 277 7.18 22.51 7.47
CA ILE A 277 6.47 21.97 8.62
C ILE A 277 7.41 21.70 9.79
N ALA A 278 6.89 21.94 11.00
CA ALA A 278 7.49 21.55 12.26
C ALA A 278 6.48 20.68 13.01
N LEU A 279 6.87 19.46 13.37
CA LEU A 279 5.99 18.52 14.07
C LEU A 279 5.98 18.82 15.57
N ASP A 280 4.81 18.71 16.22
CA ASP A 280 4.70 18.87 17.67
C ASP A 280 5.43 17.76 18.43
N THR A 281 5.50 16.57 17.82
CA THR A 281 6.11 15.38 18.42
C THR A 281 7.00 14.69 17.41
N GLN A 282 8.04 14.02 17.91
CA GLN A 282 8.87 13.17 17.08
C GLN A 282 8.02 12.07 16.43
N PHE A 283 8.22 11.89 15.13
CA PHE A 283 7.50 10.89 14.38
C PHE A 283 7.97 9.48 14.77
N VAL A 284 7.07 8.71 15.36
CA VAL A 284 7.25 7.29 15.61
C VAL A 284 6.20 6.52 14.82
N PRO A 285 6.59 5.55 13.96
CA PRO A 285 5.64 4.71 13.25
C PRO A 285 4.77 3.95 14.27
N ARG A 286 3.49 4.35 14.44
CA ARG A 286 2.57 3.68 15.38
C ARG A 286 1.62 2.70 14.68
N THR A 287 1.48 2.77 13.36
CA THR A 287 0.51 1.95 12.61
C THR A 287 1.06 1.51 11.25
N ARG A 288 0.47 0.44 10.69
CA ARG A 288 0.77 -0.08 9.33
C ARG A 288 0.25 0.81 8.20
N GLY A 289 -0.76 1.63 8.49
CA GLY A 289 -1.58 2.27 7.49
C GLY A 289 -1.44 3.78 7.53
N VAL A 290 -2.49 4.40 8.04
CA VAL A 290 -2.61 5.85 8.11
C VAL A 290 -2.05 6.34 9.44
N VAL A 291 -1.15 7.32 9.37
CA VAL A 291 -0.59 8.01 10.52
C VAL A 291 -1.20 9.41 10.63
N ARG A 292 -1.37 9.87 11.87
CA ARG A 292 -1.81 11.21 12.18
C ARG A 292 -0.62 12.00 12.69
N LEU A 293 -0.35 13.14 12.07
CA LEU A 293 0.68 14.09 12.48
C LEU A 293 0.02 15.43 12.80
N THR A 294 0.55 16.13 13.79
CA THR A 294 0.15 17.50 14.14
C THR A 294 1.40 18.35 14.27
N GLY A 295 1.23 19.64 14.04
CA GLY A 295 2.35 20.57 14.07
C GLY A 295 1.96 21.94 13.55
N TRP A 296 3.00 22.70 13.21
CA TRP A 296 2.92 24.00 12.57
C TRP A 296 3.36 23.91 11.12
N ALA A 297 2.59 24.56 10.24
CA ALA A 297 2.90 24.71 8.83
C ALA A 297 3.14 26.18 8.53
N LEU A 298 4.29 26.47 7.93
CA LEU A 298 4.64 27.74 7.33
C LEU A 298 4.27 27.71 5.85
N HIS A 299 3.37 28.61 5.46
CA HIS A 299 2.89 28.78 4.10
C HIS A 299 3.87 29.63 3.28
N PRO A 300 3.79 29.60 1.94
CA PRO A 300 4.63 30.43 1.08
C PRO A 300 4.47 31.94 1.30
N ASP A 301 3.31 32.36 1.81
CA ASP A 301 2.99 33.75 2.18
C ASP A 301 3.57 34.17 3.54
N GLY A 302 4.31 33.28 4.21
CA GLY A 302 4.87 33.52 5.54
C GLY A 302 3.91 33.24 6.71
N ARG A 303 2.64 32.92 6.43
CA ARG A 303 1.67 32.62 7.49
C ARG A 303 2.01 31.31 8.17
N GLN A 304 1.88 31.27 9.49
CA GLN A 304 1.99 30.05 10.27
C GLN A 304 0.60 29.58 10.71
N THR A 305 0.30 28.30 10.49
CA THR A 305 -0.97 27.70 10.90
C THR A 305 -0.73 26.36 11.57
N ARG A 306 -1.51 26.03 12.59
CA ARG A 306 -1.56 24.66 13.08
C ARG A 306 -2.22 23.75 12.06
N PHE A 307 -1.76 22.51 12.02
CA PHE A 307 -2.30 21.53 11.11
C PHE A 307 -2.48 20.17 11.75
N ARG A 308 -3.34 19.40 11.11
CA ARG A 308 -3.49 17.96 11.30
C ARG A 308 -3.39 17.27 9.94
N LEU A 309 -2.42 16.37 9.82
CA LEU A 309 -2.19 15.55 8.64
C LEU A 309 -2.58 14.11 8.92
N VAL A 310 -3.36 13.52 8.03
CA VAL A 310 -3.75 12.11 8.02
C VAL A 310 -3.18 11.49 6.75
N ALA A 311 -2.04 10.80 6.84
CA ALA A 311 -1.23 10.40 5.69
C ALA A 311 -0.85 8.93 5.73
N ASP A 312 -0.53 8.33 4.57
CA ASP A 312 0.14 7.04 4.56
C ASP A 312 1.53 7.14 5.22
N ILE A 313 2.04 6.02 5.73
CA ILE A 313 3.31 5.97 6.45
C ILE A 313 4.50 6.53 5.64
N SER A 314 4.49 6.41 4.31
CA SER A 314 5.57 6.92 3.46
C SER A 314 5.52 8.44 3.44
N LEU A 315 4.37 9.05 3.14
CA LEU A 315 4.22 10.51 3.19
C LEU A 315 4.57 11.04 4.59
N ALA A 316 4.08 10.41 5.65
CA ALA A 316 4.37 10.80 7.03
C ALA A 316 5.87 10.77 7.36
N ALA A 317 6.59 9.73 6.91
CA ALA A 317 8.03 9.64 7.10
C ALA A 317 8.78 10.75 6.34
N ASN A 318 8.45 10.97 5.06
CA ASN A 318 9.07 12.05 4.27
C ASN A 318 8.89 13.40 4.95
N VAL A 319 7.66 13.72 5.33
CA VAL A 319 7.27 14.92 6.07
C VAL A 319 8.09 15.08 7.35
N ALA A 320 8.23 14.02 8.13
CA ALA A 320 8.99 14.04 9.37
C ALA A 320 10.50 14.23 9.15
N THR A 321 11.05 13.67 8.07
CA THR A 321 12.48 13.71 7.78
C THR A 321 12.93 14.98 7.05
N THR A 322 12.10 15.51 6.14
CA THR A 322 12.48 16.62 5.27
C THR A 322 11.92 17.97 5.75
N GLY A 323 10.92 17.95 6.62
CA GLY A 323 10.21 19.15 7.02
C GLY A 323 9.43 19.80 5.87
N GLN A 324 9.15 19.05 4.79
CA GLN A 324 8.42 19.52 3.61
C GLN A 324 7.12 18.73 3.42
N LEU A 325 6.05 19.45 3.10
CA LEU A 325 4.75 18.90 2.72
C LEU A 325 4.24 19.62 1.49
N TRP A 326 3.69 18.89 0.53
CA TRP A 326 3.06 19.49 -0.63
C TRP A 326 1.55 19.26 -0.61
N LEU A 327 0.80 20.31 -0.89
CA LEU A 327 -0.66 20.29 -0.99
C LEU A 327 -1.12 20.43 -2.43
N LEU A 328 -2.23 19.77 -2.76
CA LEU A 328 -2.94 19.99 -4.00
C LEU A 328 -3.79 21.26 -3.81
N GLY A 329 -3.27 22.40 -4.26
CA GLY A 329 -3.87 23.72 -4.06
C GLY A 329 -3.76 24.29 -2.64
N TYR A 330 -4.21 25.54 -2.49
CA TYR A 330 -4.20 26.23 -1.20
C TYR A 330 -5.22 25.63 -0.21
N PRO A 331 -4.84 25.47 1.08
CA PRO A 331 -5.73 24.94 2.09
C PRO A 331 -6.84 25.92 2.43
N ARG A 332 -8.08 25.42 2.50
CA ARG A 332 -9.26 26.22 2.86
C ARG A 332 -9.70 25.90 4.30
N PRO A 333 -10.07 26.90 5.12
CA PRO A 333 -10.61 26.67 6.45
C PRO A 333 -11.77 25.67 6.43
N GLY A 334 -11.78 24.76 7.40
CA GLY A 334 -12.86 23.77 7.58
C GLY A 334 -12.90 22.59 6.58
N LYS A 335 -12.15 22.64 5.46
CA LYS A 335 -12.13 21.56 4.45
C LYS A 335 -10.80 20.81 4.45
N PRO A 336 -10.82 19.47 4.33
CA PRO A 336 -9.59 18.72 4.12
C PRO A 336 -9.02 18.99 2.72
N THR A 337 -7.74 19.33 2.66
CA THR A 337 -6.97 19.45 1.43
C THR A 337 -6.17 18.17 1.21
N LYS A 338 -6.06 17.71 -0.04
CA LYS A 338 -5.23 16.55 -0.34
C LYS A 338 -3.76 16.94 -0.24
N ALA A 339 -2.98 16.08 0.39
CA ALA A 339 -1.54 16.23 0.54
C ALA A 339 -0.83 15.09 -0.20
N GLY A 340 0.39 15.35 -0.67
CA GLY A 340 1.20 14.38 -1.39
C GLY A 340 2.62 14.88 -1.59
N LEU A 341 3.35 14.26 -2.52
CA LEU A 341 4.65 14.72 -2.99
C LEU A 341 4.65 14.66 -4.52
N PRO A 342 5.03 15.74 -5.24
CA PRO A 342 5.04 15.76 -6.70
C PRO A 342 5.94 14.64 -7.26
N GLY A 343 5.40 13.82 -8.17
CA GLY A 343 6.13 12.69 -8.75
C GLY A 343 6.29 11.47 -7.82
N TYR A 344 5.51 11.36 -6.73
CA TYR A 344 5.51 10.20 -5.85
C TYR A 344 4.09 9.69 -5.55
N PRO A 345 3.90 8.37 -5.35
CA PRO A 345 2.58 7.77 -5.18
C PRO A 345 2.07 7.82 -3.73
N TYR A 346 2.47 8.83 -2.97
CA TYR A 346 2.16 8.98 -1.54
C TYR A 346 1.11 10.07 -1.35
N ALA A 347 0.16 9.83 -0.45
CA ALA A 347 -1.00 10.69 -0.31
C ALA A 347 -1.48 10.79 1.14
N GLY A 348 -2.10 11.92 1.44
CA GLY A 348 -2.71 12.19 2.72
C GLY A 348 -3.80 13.25 2.63
N SER A 349 -4.34 13.60 3.79
CA SER A 349 -5.33 14.64 3.97
C SER A 349 -4.83 15.61 5.04
N PHE A 350 -4.62 16.84 4.63
CA PHE A 350 -4.22 17.96 5.47
C PHE A 350 -5.46 18.76 5.88
N ARG A 351 -5.50 19.19 7.14
CA ARG A 351 -6.55 20.06 7.66
C ARG A 351 -5.92 21.13 8.54
N LEU A 352 -6.36 22.38 8.36
CA LEU A 352 -6.04 23.46 9.30
C LEU A 352 -6.72 23.15 10.64
N ALA A 353 -5.94 23.21 11.71
CA ALA A 353 -6.38 22.85 13.07
C ALA A 353 -6.80 24.08 13.87
#